data_AF-A0A7D9IF68-F1
#
_entry.id   AF-A0A7D9IF68-F1
#
_cell.length_a   1.000
_cell.length_b   1.000
_cell.length_c   1.000
_cell.angle_alpha   90.00
_cell.angle_beta   90.00
_cell.angle_gamma   90.00
#
_symmetry.space_group_name_H-M   'P 1'
#
loop_
_entity.id
_entity.type
_entity.pdbx_description
1 polymer ?
#
loop_
_entity_poly.entity_id
_entity_poly.type
_entity_poly.pdbx_seq_one_letter_code
_entity_poly.pdbx_strand_id
1 'polypeptide(L)'
;MFAGTSRSVQQHQKKSLPPCKDALLQHIKRCSYQAAIHQRAIQQTIDAPSPDGYGWSVKDGVIDVVWKTKPAAPECLLKVVKCGCKTTKCIKGGCSCLTNKLLCTDMCRCKECGNGKDDNETEVPDDSSQISAVEDDLDLPPFSI
;
A
#
# COMPACT_ATOMS: atom_id res chain seq x y z
N MET A 1 16.02 -19.65 -43.59
CA MET A 1 15.90 -18.27 -43.05
C MET A 1 14.52 -18.11 -42.44
N PHE A 2 14.37 -18.12 -41.11
CA PHE A 2 13.30 -17.40 -40.39
C PHE A 2 13.81 -17.14 -38.97
N ALA A 3 14.27 -15.91 -38.73
CA ALA A 3 14.75 -15.45 -37.45
C ALA A 3 13.55 -15.10 -36.55
N GLY A 4 13.29 -15.92 -35.54
CA GLY A 4 12.33 -15.61 -34.49
C GLY A 4 12.97 -14.66 -33.49
N THR A 5 12.68 -13.36 -33.61
CA THR A 5 13.10 -12.35 -32.62
C THR A 5 12.48 -12.64 -31.26
N SER A 6 13.32 -13.02 -30.30
CA SER A 6 13.01 -13.06 -28.87
C SER A 6 12.65 -11.65 -28.41
N ARG A 7 11.38 -11.41 -28.05
CA ARG A 7 10.96 -10.13 -27.46
C ARG A 7 11.29 -10.18 -25.97
N SER A 8 12.37 -9.50 -25.60
CA SER A 8 12.76 -9.20 -24.23
C SER A 8 11.57 -8.54 -23.50
N VAL A 9 11.02 -9.23 -22.50
CA VAL A 9 10.09 -8.61 -21.54
C VAL A 9 10.91 -7.61 -20.74
N GLN A 10 10.78 -6.32 -21.06
CA GLN A 10 11.36 -5.26 -20.24
C GLN A 10 10.76 -5.36 -18.83
N GLN A 11 11.55 -5.90 -17.90
CA GLN A 11 11.23 -5.88 -16.48
C GLN A 11 11.34 -4.42 -16.02
N HIS A 12 10.22 -3.70 -16.03
CA HIS A 12 10.12 -2.43 -15.32
C HIS A 12 10.43 -2.71 -13.85
N GLN A 13 11.49 -2.09 -13.33
CA GLN A 13 11.79 -2.12 -11.90
C GLN A 13 10.54 -1.66 -11.16
N LYS A 14 9.93 -2.59 -10.42
CA LYS A 14 8.84 -2.27 -9.49
C LYS A 14 9.45 -1.34 -8.44
N LYS A 15 9.28 -0.02 -8.59
CA LYS A 15 9.48 0.91 -7.50
C LYS A 15 8.55 0.43 -6.38
N SER A 16 9.12 -0.06 -5.27
CA SER A 16 8.30 -0.47 -4.12
C SER A 16 7.43 0.69 -3.70
N LEU A 17 6.16 0.41 -3.40
CA LEU A 17 5.27 1.40 -2.85
C LEU A 17 5.90 1.98 -1.57
N PRO A 18 5.75 3.29 -1.32
CA PRO A 18 6.20 3.85 -0.06
C PRO A 18 5.54 3.10 1.11
N PRO A 19 6.19 3.06 2.30
CA PRO A 19 5.58 2.47 3.49
C PRO A 19 4.20 3.08 3.74
N CYS A 20 3.22 2.24 4.10
CA CYS A 20 1.89 2.73 4.45
C CYS A 20 1.92 3.42 5.83
N LYS A 21 0.92 4.28 6.10
CA LYS A 21 0.74 4.95 7.41
C LYS A 21 0.86 3.97 8.58
N ASP A 22 0.27 2.79 8.44
CA ASP A 22 0.30 1.74 9.45
C ASP A 22 1.72 1.21 9.72
N ALA A 23 2.53 1.02 8.67
CA ALA A 23 3.93 0.62 8.83
C ALA A 23 4.78 1.69 9.52
N LEU A 24 4.51 2.96 9.22
CA LEU A 24 5.15 4.10 9.92
C LEU A 24 4.80 4.11 11.41
N LEU A 25 3.52 3.88 11.77
CA LEU A 25 3.11 3.82 13.17
C LEU A 25 3.83 2.71 13.94
N GLN A 26 3.96 1.52 13.34
CA GLN A 26 4.72 0.43 13.96
C GLN A 26 6.20 0.78 14.12
N HIS A 27 6.78 1.51 13.17
CA HIS A 27 8.16 1.99 13.29
C HIS A 27 8.34 3.01 14.41
N ILE A 28 7.44 3.99 14.51
CA ILE A 28 7.46 4.99 15.59
C ILE A 28 7.40 4.30 16.95
N LYS A 29 6.49 3.33 17.13
CA LYS A 29 6.38 2.54 18.37
C LYS A 29 7.71 1.87 18.75
N ARG A 30 8.39 1.25 17.78
CA ARG A 30 9.69 0.61 18.02
C ARG A 30 10.75 1.61 18.42
N CYS A 31 10.84 2.74 17.71
CA CYS A 31 11.81 3.78 18.01
C CYS A 31 11.58 4.41 19.40
N SER A 32 10.33 4.67 19.76
CA SER A 32 9.97 5.19 21.09
C SER A 32 10.37 4.22 22.20
N TYR A 33 10.08 2.93 22.02
CA TYR A 33 10.50 1.89 22.96
C TYR A 33 12.02 1.84 23.09
N GLN A 34 12.75 1.79 21.97
CA GLN A 34 14.22 1.76 21.98
C GLN A 34 14.82 3.01 22.65
N ALA A 35 14.28 4.19 22.35
CA ALA A 35 14.71 5.44 22.99
C ALA A 35 14.49 5.40 24.50
N ALA A 36 13.34 4.89 24.97
CA ALA A 36 13.06 4.74 26.39
C ALA A 36 14.06 3.80 27.08
N ILE A 37 14.40 2.67 26.46
CA ILE A 37 15.43 1.75 26.99
C ILE A 37 16.79 2.46 27.04
N HIS A 38 17.18 3.15 25.97
CA HIS A 38 18.47 3.85 25.89
C HIS A 38 18.60 4.98 26.92
N GLN A 39 17.51 5.66 27.29
CA GLN A 39 17.54 6.68 28.36
C GLN A 39 17.96 6.10 29.71
N ARG A 40 17.84 4.79 29.92
CA ARG A 40 18.22 4.10 31.15
C ARG A 40 19.63 3.49 31.11
N ALA A 41 20.45 3.82 30.11
CA ALA A 41 21.75 3.18 29.88
C ALA A 41 22.75 3.29 31.05
N ILE A 42 22.57 4.25 31.96
CA ILE A 42 23.42 4.43 33.16
C ILE A 42 22.93 3.66 34.38
N GLN A 43 21.75 3.04 34.31
CA GLN A 43 21.22 2.23 35.39
C GLN A 43 21.91 0.87 35.40
N GLN A 44 22.33 0.40 36.59
CA GLN A 44 23.00 -0.89 36.75
C GLN A 44 22.12 -2.07 36.33
N THR A 45 20.81 -1.92 36.47
CA THR A 45 19.79 -2.90 36.11
C THR A 45 18.66 -2.19 35.37
N ILE A 46 18.37 -2.61 34.15
CA ILE A 46 17.26 -2.09 33.35
C ILE A 46 16.13 -3.13 33.42
N ASP A 47 15.09 -2.82 34.18
CA ASP A 47 13.85 -3.61 34.16
C ASP A 47 13.06 -3.26 32.89
N ALA A 48 13.42 -3.92 31.79
CA ALA A 48 12.85 -3.63 30.48
C ALA A 48 11.40 -4.17 30.42
N PRO A 49 10.41 -3.31 30.18
CA PRO A 49 9.02 -3.75 30.00
C PRO A 49 8.92 -4.63 28.75
N SER A 50 7.84 -5.42 28.63
CA SER A 50 7.64 -6.24 27.45
C SER A 50 7.59 -5.39 26.16
N PRO A 51 8.27 -5.80 25.07
CA PRO A 51 8.19 -5.12 23.78
C PRO A 51 6.90 -5.45 23.01
N ASP A 52 6.05 -6.35 23.52
CA ASP A 52 4.77 -6.71 22.90
C ASP A 52 3.87 -5.48 22.73
N GLY A 53 3.36 -5.27 21.51
CA GLY A 53 2.52 -4.11 21.18
C GLY A 53 3.29 -2.83 20.82
N TYR A 54 4.60 -2.76 21.08
CA TYR A 54 5.48 -1.65 20.70
C TYR A 54 6.10 -1.82 19.30
N GLY A 55 5.35 -2.45 18.39
CA GLY A 55 5.84 -2.81 17.05
C GLY A 55 6.60 -4.14 16.98
N TRP A 56 6.54 -4.91 18.07
CA TRP A 56 6.85 -6.33 18.13
C TRP A 56 5.64 -7.13 18.63
N SER A 57 5.66 -8.43 18.35
CA SER A 57 4.75 -9.41 18.94
C SER A 57 5.57 -10.48 19.65
N VAL A 58 5.19 -10.82 20.87
CA VAL A 58 5.83 -11.87 21.67
C VAL A 58 4.91 -13.08 21.67
N LYS A 59 5.36 -14.19 21.07
CA LYS A 59 4.62 -15.47 21.06
C LYS A 59 5.58 -16.57 21.47
N ASP A 60 5.22 -17.30 22.52
CA ASP A 60 6.01 -18.42 23.05
C ASP A 60 7.48 -18.06 23.33
N GLY A 61 7.73 -16.82 23.78
CA GLY A 61 9.07 -16.29 24.05
C GLY A 61 9.85 -15.84 22.80
N VAL A 62 9.30 -15.99 21.60
CA VAL A 62 9.86 -15.49 20.35
C VAL A 62 9.36 -14.08 20.09
N ILE A 63 10.28 -13.16 19.77
CA ILE A 63 9.99 -11.76 19.46
C ILE A 63 10.04 -11.57 17.95
N ASP A 64 8.89 -11.27 17.36
CA ASP A 64 8.76 -10.99 15.92
C ASP A 64 8.45 -9.52 15.66
N VAL A 65 9.05 -8.96 14.60
CA VAL A 65 8.78 -7.58 14.18
C VAL A 65 7.41 -7.50 13.53
N VAL A 66 6.56 -6.63 14.07
CA VAL A 66 5.27 -6.28 13.44
C VAL A 66 5.54 -5.15 12.45
N TRP A 67 5.70 -5.49 11.17
CA TRP A 67 5.95 -4.51 10.12
C TRP A 67 4.73 -3.64 9.80
N LYS A 68 3.55 -4.26 9.85
CA LYS A 68 2.23 -3.65 9.64
C LYS A 68 1.16 -4.61 10.13
N THR A 69 0.01 -4.10 10.53
CA THR A 69 -1.19 -4.86 10.90
C THR A 69 -2.27 -4.75 9.82
N LYS A 70 -2.17 -3.76 8.93
CA LYS A 70 -3.12 -3.52 7.83
C LYS A 70 -2.52 -3.87 6.45
N PRO A 71 -3.34 -4.18 5.43
CA PRO A 71 -2.87 -4.34 4.07
C PRO A 71 -2.19 -3.05 3.58
N ALA A 72 -1.17 -3.18 2.71
CA ALA A 72 -0.40 -2.01 2.23
C ALA A 72 -1.24 -1.03 1.40
N ALA A 73 -2.25 -1.56 0.71
CA ALA A 73 -3.25 -0.81 -0.02
C ALA A 73 -4.53 -1.66 -0.10
N PRO A 74 -5.69 -1.03 -0.34
CA PRO A 74 -6.92 -1.72 -0.74
C PRO A 74 -6.67 -2.74 -1.86
N GLU A 75 -7.36 -3.88 -1.81
CA GLU A 75 -7.18 -4.94 -2.81
C GLU A 75 -7.46 -4.48 -4.24
N CYS A 76 -8.38 -3.54 -4.42
CA CYS A 76 -8.69 -2.95 -5.72
C CYS A 76 -7.51 -2.17 -6.32
N LEU A 77 -6.67 -1.53 -5.49
CA LEU A 77 -5.48 -0.81 -5.92
C LEU A 77 -4.31 -1.74 -6.23
N LEU A 78 -4.24 -2.90 -5.57
CA LEU A 78 -3.19 -3.90 -5.82
C LEU A 78 -3.46 -4.74 -7.08
N LYS A 79 -4.73 -4.87 -7.48
CA LYS A 79 -5.12 -5.52 -8.73
C LYS A 79 -4.99 -4.51 -9.88
N VAL A 80 -3.83 -4.48 -10.53
CA VAL A 80 -3.67 -3.73 -11.79
C VAL A 80 -4.52 -4.41 -12.86
N VAL A 81 -5.76 -3.97 -13.02
CA VAL A 81 -6.67 -4.44 -14.07
C VAL A 81 -6.32 -3.73 -15.37
N LYS A 82 -5.62 -4.43 -16.26
CA LYS A 82 -5.36 -3.99 -17.63
C LYS A 82 -5.88 -5.02 -18.60
N CYS A 83 -6.39 -4.57 -19.75
CA CYS A 83 -6.82 -5.45 -20.82
C CYS A 83 -5.88 -5.38 -22.03
N GLY A 84 -5.95 -6.40 -22.89
CA GLY A 84 -5.23 -6.49 -24.17
C GLY A 84 -6.17 -6.74 -25.34
N CYS A 85 -7.40 -6.22 -25.26
CA CYS A 85 -8.48 -6.53 -26.19
C CYS A 85 -8.17 -6.04 -27.61
N LYS A 86 -8.19 -6.94 -28.58
CA LYS A 86 -7.94 -6.62 -30.00
C LYS A 86 -9.22 -6.57 -30.83
N THR A 87 -10.15 -7.50 -30.55
CA THR A 87 -11.34 -7.71 -31.39
C THR A 87 -12.59 -7.09 -30.77
N THR A 88 -12.70 -7.10 -29.44
CA THR A 88 -13.93 -6.68 -28.74
C THR A 88 -14.06 -5.17 -28.59
N LYS A 89 -13.01 -4.40 -28.92
CA LYS A 89 -12.92 -2.95 -28.72
C LYS A 89 -13.26 -2.49 -27.30
N CYS A 90 -13.19 -3.41 -26.32
CA CYS A 90 -13.64 -3.22 -24.94
C CYS A 90 -15.14 -2.92 -24.77
N ILE A 91 -16.00 -3.25 -25.74
CA ILE A 91 -17.44 -2.95 -25.72
C ILE A 91 -18.27 -4.16 -25.23
N LYS A 92 -17.72 -5.38 -25.35
CA LYS A 92 -18.41 -6.65 -25.01
C LYS A 92 -17.71 -7.37 -23.85
N GLY A 93 -18.41 -8.32 -23.23
CA GLY A 93 -18.06 -9.03 -21.98
C GLY A 93 -16.78 -9.89 -21.95
N GLY A 94 -15.80 -9.67 -22.82
CA GLY A 94 -14.47 -10.31 -22.79
C GLY A 94 -13.34 -9.38 -22.32
N CYS A 95 -13.62 -8.12 -22.00
CA CYS A 95 -12.63 -7.16 -21.50
C CYS A 95 -12.55 -7.21 -19.98
N SER A 96 -11.37 -7.48 -19.42
CA SER A 96 -11.16 -7.51 -17.96
C SER A 96 -11.51 -6.18 -17.28
N CYS A 97 -11.25 -5.04 -17.91
CA CYS A 97 -11.65 -3.73 -17.38
C CYS A 97 -13.17 -3.62 -17.31
N LEU A 98 -13.87 -3.90 -18.42
CA LEU A 98 -15.33 -3.85 -18.49
C LEU A 98 -16.00 -4.83 -17.51
N THR A 99 -15.51 -6.07 -17.41
CA THR A 99 -16.03 -7.07 -16.46
C THR A 99 -15.87 -6.64 -15.01
N ASN A 100 -14.80 -5.91 -14.69
CA ASN A 100 -14.58 -5.34 -13.36
C ASN A 100 -15.24 -3.96 -13.17
N LYS A 101 -16.08 -3.51 -14.13
CA LYS A 101 -16.74 -2.20 -14.11
C LYS A 101 -15.76 -1.02 -14.03
N LEU A 102 -14.59 -1.17 -14.65
CA LEU A 102 -13.55 -0.13 -14.75
C LEU A 102 -13.43 0.35 -16.19
N LEU A 103 -13.19 1.65 -16.35
CA LEU A 103 -12.76 2.21 -17.63
C LEU A 103 -11.34 1.74 -17.95
N CYS A 104 -11.07 1.56 -19.25
CA CYS A 104 -9.71 1.33 -19.72
C CYS A 104 -8.88 2.59 -19.49
N THR A 105 -7.68 2.41 -18.96
CA THR A 105 -6.67 3.46 -18.81
C THR A 105 -5.55 3.24 -19.83
N ASP A 106 -4.61 4.18 -19.94
CA ASP A 106 -3.44 4.08 -20.83
C ASP A 106 -2.53 2.87 -20.54
N MET A 107 -2.73 2.21 -19.39
CA MET A 107 -2.06 0.95 -19.06
C MET A 107 -2.61 -0.25 -19.84
N CYS A 108 -3.78 -0.10 -20.45
CA CYS A 108 -4.39 -1.11 -21.31
C CYS A 108 -3.72 -1.13 -22.68
N ARG A 109 -3.57 -2.33 -23.25
CA ARG A 109 -3.01 -2.56 -24.59
C ARG A 109 -4.10 -2.90 -25.61
N CYS A 110 -5.32 -2.44 -25.37
CA CYS A 110 -6.45 -2.65 -26.28
C CYS A 110 -6.32 -1.78 -27.52
N LYS A 111 -6.89 -2.25 -28.64
CA LYS A 111 -6.97 -1.48 -29.89
C LYS A 111 -8.39 -0.94 -30.09
N GLU A 112 -8.49 0.28 -30.60
CA GLU A 112 -9.76 0.97 -30.89
C GLU A 112 -10.71 0.88 -29.68
N CYS A 113 -10.27 1.39 -28.53
CA CYS A 113 -10.97 1.23 -27.26
C CYS A 113 -12.26 2.07 -27.22
N GLY A 114 -13.40 1.43 -27.00
CA GLY A 114 -14.69 2.07 -26.72
C GLY A 114 -15.08 2.09 -25.24
N ASN A 115 -14.15 1.80 -24.33
CA ASN A 115 -14.35 1.85 -22.86
C ASN A 115 -13.34 2.81 -22.21
N GLY A 116 -13.00 3.90 -22.88
CA GLY A 116 -12.16 4.98 -22.34
C GLY A 116 -13.01 6.00 -21.57
N LYS A 117 -12.38 7.03 -21.00
CA LYS A 117 -13.11 8.21 -20.53
C LYS A 117 -13.68 8.96 -21.74
N ASP A 118 -14.95 9.35 -21.69
CA ASP A 118 -15.48 10.37 -22.60
C ASP A 118 -14.96 11.73 -22.14
N ASP A 119 -14.50 12.55 -23.08
CA ASP A 119 -13.97 13.89 -22.79
C ASP A 119 -15.06 14.92 -22.43
N ASN A 120 -16.32 14.47 -22.25
CA ASN A 120 -17.46 15.28 -21.81
C ASN A 120 -18.04 14.76 -20.48
N GLU A 121 -17.66 15.47 -19.41
CA GLU A 121 -18.31 15.56 -18.09
C GLU A 121 -18.38 14.27 -17.25
N THR A 122 -17.76 14.20 -16.08
CA THR A 122 -18.15 15.06 -14.95
C THR A 122 -16.93 15.41 -14.12
N GLU A 123 -16.78 16.69 -13.81
CA GLU A 123 -15.96 17.13 -12.68
C GLU A 123 -16.40 16.32 -11.46
N VAL A 124 -15.52 15.46 -10.97
CA VAL A 124 -15.69 14.93 -9.62
C VAL A 124 -15.54 16.17 -8.75
N PRO A 125 -16.55 16.56 -7.95
CA PRO A 125 -16.36 17.64 -7.00
C PRO A 125 -15.15 17.28 -6.17
N ASP A 126 -14.13 18.13 -6.22
CA ASP A 126 -13.00 18.10 -5.32
C ASP A 126 -13.54 18.40 -3.92
N ASP A 127 -14.14 17.41 -3.26
CA ASP A 127 -14.35 17.46 -1.82
C ASP A 127 -13.03 17.15 -1.13
N SER A 128 -12.03 18.01 -1.38
CA SER A 128 -10.86 18.20 -0.53
C SER A 128 -11.24 18.90 0.78
N SER A 129 -12.53 19.08 1.08
CA SER A 129 -13.00 19.84 2.22
C SER A 129 -13.53 19.02 3.39
N GLN A 130 -13.13 17.75 3.57
CA GLN A 130 -13.14 17.11 4.89
C GLN A 130 -11.95 16.15 5.09
N ILE A 131 -10.72 16.65 4.97
CA ILE A 131 -9.73 16.27 5.98
C ILE A 131 -10.10 17.10 7.20
N SER A 132 -11.11 16.66 7.95
CA SER A 132 -11.17 17.08 9.35
C SER A 132 -9.81 16.70 9.90
N ALA A 133 -9.07 17.69 10.39
CA ALA A 133 -7.90 17.44 11.19
C ALA A 133 -8.29 16.31 12.15
N VAL A 134 -7.69 15.14 11.97
CA VAL A 134 -7.62 14.19 13.07
C VAL A 134 -6.58 14.79 14.00
N GLU A 135 -7.00 15.85 14.70
CA GLU A 135 -6.42 16.17 15.98
C GLU A 135 -6.60 14.91 16.83
N ASP A 136 -5.48 14.51 17.43
CA ASP A 136 -5.34 13.72 18.65
C ASP A 136 -6.35 12.58 18.83
N ASP A 137 -5.98 11.32 18.61
CA ASP A 137 -5.14 10.63 19.59
C ASP A 137 -4.15 9.71 18.89
N LEU A 138 -2.92 10.19 18.70
CA LEU A 138 -1.81 9.30 19.01
C LEU A 138 -1.89 9.12 20.53
N ASP A 139 -2.74 8.18 20.97
CA ASP A 139 -2.69 7.60 22.31
C ASP A 139 -1.40 6.78 22.40
N LEU A 140 -0.28 7.49 22.24
CA LEU A 140 0.99 7.08 22.73
C LEU A 140 0.75 7.05 24.23
N PRO A 141 0.76 5.86 24.84
CA PRO A 141 0.67 5.81 26.29
C PRO A 141 1.69 6.80 26.83
N PRO A 142 1.35 7.58 27.87
CA PRO A 142 2.36 8.38 28.56
C PRO A 142 3.57 7.49 28.80
N PHE A 143 4.77 8.05 28.65
CA PHE A 143 6.02 7.35 28.96
C PHE A 143 6.01 6.95 30.44
N SER A 144 5.30 5.87 30.73
CA SER A 144 5.14 5.20 32.00
C SER A 144 5.74 3.82 31.76
N ILE A 145 7.06 3.82 31.62
CA ILE A 145 7.90 2.65 31.83
C ILE A 145 8.71 2.94 33.09
#